data_AF-A0A0H2SL72-F1
#
_entry.id   AF-A0A0H2SL72-F1
#
_cell.length_a   1.000
_cell.length_b   1.000
_cell.length_c   1.000
_cell.angle_alpha   90.00
_cell.angle_beta   90.00
_cell.angle_gamma   90.00
#
_symmetry.space_group_name_H-M   'P 1'
#
loop_
_entity.id
_entity.type
_entity.pdbx_description
1 polymer ?
#
loop_
_entity_poly.entity_id
_entity_poly.type
_entity_poly.pdbx_seq_one_letter_code
_entity_poly.pdbx_strand_id
1 'polypeptide(L)'
;MKNKIHIKGFCDSDTKKVGTIIEDKRVYSSNKAIELAKKKKAVLILAAAQYKHEMEQICKEFGLKKKIDYITYINIRRPEAVVEISGICNLNCVFCPQGNMKIKKGIIPYRIYKGVAPKTILPEVKFKNK
;
A
#
# COMPACT_ATOMS: atom_id res chain seq x y z
N MET A 1 18.76 -9.17 2.60
CA MET A 1 18.50 -9.82 1.29
C MET A 1 17.50 -8.95 0.51
N LYS A 2 17.96 -8.12 -0.44
CA LYS A 2 17.06 -7.31 -1.30
C LYS A 2 16.40 -8.25 -2.31
N ASN A 3 15.10 -8.50 -2.16
CA ASN A 3 14.36 -9.33 -3.11
C ASN A 3 14.50 -8.72 -4.52
N LYS A 4 14.95 -9.53 -5.49
CA LYS A 4 15.11 -9.16 -6.92
C LYS A 4 13.74 -9.00 -7.61
N ILE A 5 12.86 -8.16 -7.06
CA ILE A 5 11.55 -7.88 -7.67
C ILE A 5 11.77 -6.83 -8.75
N HIS A 6 11.55 -7.20 -10.00
CA HIS A 6 11.63 -6.27 -11.11
C HIS A 6 10.31 -5.50 -11.27
N ILE A 7 10.34 -4.19 -11.02
CA ILE A 7 9.19 -3.32 -11.24
C ILE A 7 9.05 -3.08 -12.75
N LYS A 8 7.95 -3.60 -13.32
CA LYS A 8 7.65 -3.47 -14.75
C LYS A 8 7.08 -2.11 -15.13
N GLY A 9 6.37 -1.47 -14.22
CA GLY A 9 5.61 -0.24 -14.48
C GLY A 9 4.73 0.16 -13.31
N PHE A 10 4.14 1.34 -13.44
CA PHE A 10 3.10 1.82 -12.54
C PHE A 10 1.73 1.71 -13.23
N CYS A 11 0.66 1.86 -12.46
CA CYS A 11 -0.71 1.82 -12.95
C CYS A 11 -1.52 2.92 -12.27
N ASP A 12 -2.25 3.73 -13.04
CA ASP A 12 -3.13 4.79 -12.53
C ASP A 12 -4.39 4.88 -13.42
N SER A 13 -5.51 5.30 -12.83
CA SER A 13 -6.75 5.56 -13.54
C SER A 13 -6.79 6.98 -14.14
N ASP A 14 -5.94 7.89 -13.67
CA ASP A 14 -5.82 9.25 -14.21
C ASP A 14 -5.20 9.23 -15.61
N THR A 15 -6.01 9.58 -16.61
CA THR A 15 -5.62 9.60 -18.02
C THR A 15 -4.46 10.55 -18.31
N LYS A 16 -4.24 11.58 -17.49
CA LYS A 16 -3.11 12.50 -17.64
C LYS A 16 -1.78 11.85 -17.28
N LYS A 17 -1.79 10.84 -16.39
CA LYS A 17 -0.59 10.11 -15.98
C LYS A 17 -0.32 8.91 -16.88
N VAL A 18 -1.35 8.30 -17.46
CA VAL A 18 -1.19 7.16 -18.36
C VAL A 18 -0.27 7.52 -19.52
N GLY A 19 0.74 6.67 -19.77
CA GLY A 19 1.74 6.87 -20.83
C GLY A 19 2.98 7.67 -20.39
N THR A 20 2.91 8.39 -19.27
CA THR A 20 4.08 9.08 -18.68
C THR A 20 5.11 8.10 -18.13
N ILE A 21 6.28 8.61 -17.77
CA ILE A 21 7.40 7.85 -17.20
C ILE A 21 7.67 8.38 -15.79
N ILE A 22 7.78 7.46 -14.81
CA ILE A 22 8.18 7.73 -13.43
C ILE A 22 9.35 6.79 -13.14
N GLU A 23 10.50 7.31 -12.73
CA GLU A 23 11.71 6.52 -12.43
C GLU A 23 12.05 5.48 -13.53
N ASP A 24 12.06 5.92 -14.79
CA ASP A 24 12.30 5.08 -15.98
C ASP A 24 11.27 3.96 -16.20
N LYS A 25 10.12 4.01 -15.52
CA LYS A 25 9.01 3.07 -15.67
C LYS A 25 7.77 3.75 -16.25
N ARG A 26 7.16 3.12 -17.24
CA ARG A 26 5.91 3.61 -17.84
C ARG A 26 4.74 3.44 -16.88
N VAL A 27 3.85 4.43 -16.87
CA VAL A 27 2.53 4.35 -16.24
C VAL A 27 1.53 3.75 -17.23
N TYR A 28 0.96 2.60 -16.89
CA TYR A 28 -0.09 1.92 -17.65
C TYR A 28 -1.48 2.36 -17.18
N SER A 29 -2.48 2.23 -18.05
CA SER A 29 -3.88 2.31 -17.63
C SER A 29 -4.28 1.07 -16.84
N SER A 30 -5.32 1.19 -16.00
CA SER A 30 -5.90 0.08 -15.24
C SER A 30 -6.21 -1.14 -16.11
N ASN A 31 -6.85 -0.92 -17.27
CA ASN A 31 -7.19 -2.01 -18.20
C ASN A 31 -5.95 -2.76 -18.70
N LYS A 32 -4.87 -2.03 -19.03
CA LYS A 32 -3.64 -2.66 -19.51
C LYS A 32 -2.93 -3.45 -18.40
N ALA A 33 -2.91 -2.91 -17.19
CA ALA A 33 -2.33 -3.59 -16.03
C ALA A 33 -3.09 -4.90 -15.71
N ILE A 34 -4.43 -4.85 -15.74
CA ILE A 34 -5.30 -6.02 -15.57
C ILE A 34 -5.03 -7.06 -16.67
N GLU A 35 -4.93 -6.65 -17.94
CA GLU A 35 -4.62 -7.55 -19.06
C GLU A 35 -3.28 -8.26 -18.86
N LEU A 36 -2.24 -7.54 -18.42
CA LEU A 36 -0.93 -8.11 -18.13
C LEU A 36 -0.98 -9.13 -16.98
N ALA A 37 -1.78 -8.84 -15.93
CA ALA A 37 -1.99 -9.77 -14.82
C ALA A 37 -2.71 -11.04 -15.25
N LYS A 38 -3.80 -10.92 -16.04
CA LYS A 38 -4.52 -12.06 -16.62
C LYS A 38 -3.61 -12.98 -17.43
N LYS A 39 -2.73 -12.38 -18.25
CA LYS A 39 -1.74 -13.10 -19.07
C LYS A 39 -0.54 -13.62 -18.28
N LYS A 40 -0.54 -13.51 -16.94
CA LYS A 40 0.56 -13.90 -16.04
C LYS A 40 1.90 -13.24 -16.40
N LYS A 41 1.85 -12.05 -17.01
CA LYS A 41 3.03 -11.25 -17.39
C LYS A 41 3.40 -10.18 -16.35
N ALA A 42 2.60 -10.07 -15.29
CA ALA A 42 2.78 -9.19 -14.14
C ALA A 42 1.96 -9.69 -12.93
N VAL A 43 2.35 -9.27 -11.73
CA VAL A 43 1.52 -9.35 -10.51
C VAL A 43 1.24 -7.92 -10.08
N LEU A 44 -0.01 -7.61 -9.72
CA LEU A 44 -0.40 -6.27 -9.30
C LEU A 44 -0.14 -6.07 -7.81
N ILE A 45 0.48 -4.93 -7.46
CA ILE A 45 0.59 -4.48 -6.07
C ILE A 45 -0.37 -3.29 -5.90
N LEU A 46 -1.45 -3.49 -5.14
CA LEU A 46 -2.44 -2.46 -4.88
C LEU A 46 -1.92 -1.51 -3.79
N ALA A 47 -1.38 -0.37 -4.20
CA ALA A 47 -0.67 0.57 -3.32
C ALA A 47 -1.55 1.71 -2.76
N ALA A 48 -2.74 1.97 -3.34
CA ALA A 48 -3.64 3.01 -2.85
C ALA A 48 -4.52 2.49 -1.69
N ALA A 49 -4.00 2.57 -0.47
CA ALA A 49 -4.64 2.00 0.73
C ALA A 49 -6.10 2.43 0.93
N GLN A 50 -6.42 3.70 0.67
CA GLN A 50 -7.76 4.27 0.81
C GLN A 50 -8.80 3.65 -0.15
N TYR A 51 -8.37 3.20 -1.33
CA TYR A 51 -9.22 2.58 -2.36
C TYR A 51 -9.08 1.06 -2.39
N LYS A 52 -8.52 0.44 -1.34
CA LYS A 52 -8.23 -0.99 -1.29
C LYS A 52 -9.45 -1.84 -1.68
N HIS A 53 -10.60 -1.60 -1.06
CA HIS A 53 -11.78 -2.44 -1.25
C HIS A 53 -12.29 -2.37 -2.69
N GLU A 54 -12.33 -1.17 -3.26
CA GLU A 54 -12.72 -0.92 -4.65
C GLU A 54 -11.75 -1.59 -5.64
N MET A 55 -10.45 -1.41 -5.46
CA MET A 55 -9.46 -2.06 -6.33
C MET A 55 -9.48 -3.59 -6.23
N GLU A 56 -9.66 -4.15 -5.02
CA GLU A 56 -9.81 -5.60 -4.84
C GLU A 56 -11.08 -6.11 -5.55
N GLN A 57 -12.17 -5.35 -5.49
CA GLN A 57 -13.43 -5.68 -6.15
C GLN A 57 -13.28 -5.68 -7.68
N ILE A 58 -12.68 -4.63 -8.25
CA ILE A 58 -12.36 -4.56 -9.68
C ILE A 58 -11.51 -5.77 -10.09
N CYS A 59 -10.46 -6.10 -9.34
CA CYS A 59 -9.63 -7.27 -9.66
C CYS A 59 -10.47 -8.56 -9.70
N LYS A 60 -11.40 -8.76 -8.76
CA LYS A 60 -12.28 -9.94 -8.73
C LYS A 60 -13.27 -9.98 -9.89
N GLU A 61 -13.87 -8.86 -10.24
CA GLU A 61 -14.81 -8.74 -11.38
C GLU A 61 -14.12 -9.10 -12.70
N PHE A 62 -12.85 -8.75 -12.83
CA PHE A 62 -12.04 -9.16 -13.95
C PHE A 62 -11.49 -10.60 -13.83
N GLY A 63 -11.84 -11.35 -12.78
CA GLY A 63 -11.45 -12.76 -12.60
C GLY A 63 -10.03 -12.98 -12.07
N LEU A 64 -9.38 -11.93 -11.54
CA LEU A 64 -8.05 -12.05 -10.92
C LEU A 64 -8.15 -12.66 -9.51
N LYS A 65 -7.17 -13.49 -9.15
CA LYS A 65 -7.12 -14.18 -7.85
C LYS A 65 -6.17 -13.48 -6.89
N LYS A 66 -6.64 -13.16 -5.69
CA LYS A 66 -5.83 -12.58 -4.61
C LYS A 66 -4.68 -13.52 -4.22
N LYS A 67 -3.51 -12.96 -3.90
CA LYS A 67 -2.24 -13.67 -3.62
C LYS A 67 -1.66 -14.46 -4.80
N ILE A 68 -2.26 -14.38 -5.99
CA ILE A 68 -1.74 -15.00 -7.22
C ILE A 68 -1.50 -13.90 -8.25
N ASP A 69 -2.56 -13.17 -8.61
CA ASP A 69 -2.55 -12.13 -9.63
C ASP A 69 -2.36 -10.73 -9.05
N TYR A 70 -2.77 -10.55 -7.79
CA TYR A 70 -2.60 -9.30 -7.09
C TYR A 70 -2.39 -9.48 -5.58
N ILE A 71 -1.73 -8.52 -4.96
CA ILE A 71 -1.58 -8.38 -3.52
C ILE A 71 -1.77 -6.92 -3.11
N THR A 72 -2.37 -6.71 -1.94
CA THR A 72 -2.50 -5.38 -1.35
C THR A 72 -1.22 -5.02 -0.61
N TYR A 73 -0.71 -3.80 -0.83
CA TYR A 73 0.53 -3.33 -0.20
C TYR A 73 0.52 -3.43 1.33
N ILE A 74 -0.64 -3.27 1.96
CA ILE A 74 -0.83 -3.41 3.42
C ILE A 74 -0.49 -4.82 3.92
N ASN A 75 -0.64 -5.84 3.08
CA ASN A 75 -0.35 -7.24 3.44
C ASN A 75 1.12 -7.61 3.21
N ILE A 76 1.92 -6.71 2.66
CA ILE A 76 3.35 -6.92 2.48
C ILE A 76 4.03 -6.56 3.81
N ARG A 77 4.73 -7.53 4.41
CA ARG A 77 5.45 -7.34 5.67
C ARG A 77 6.46 -6.21 5.49
N ARG A 78 6.30 -5.13 6.25
CA ARG A 78 7.28 -4.04 6.29
C ARG A 78 8.36 -4.42 7.31
N PRO A 79 9.66 -4.27 6.99
CA PRO A 79 10.72 -4.56 7.93
C PRO A 79 10.55 -3.80 9.26
N GLU A 80 10.04 -2.57 9.22
CA GLU A 80 9.84 -1.72 10.39
C GLU A 80 8.56 -0.89 10.19
N ALA A 81 7.51 -1.16 10.97
CA ALA A 81 6.34 -0.27 11.02
C ALA A 81 6.52 0.66 12.21
N VAL A 82 6.91 1.91 11.96
CA VAL A 82 6.88 2.96 12.98
C VAL A 82 5.45 3.46 13.08
N VAL A 83 4.79 3.19 14.21
CA VAL A 83 3.45 3.70 14.50
C VAL A 83 3.59 4.95 15.36
N GLU A 84 3.25 6.10 14.78
CA GLU A 84 3.16 7.38 15.48
C GLU A 84 1.80 7.46 16.19
N ILE A 85 1.78 7.30 17.51
CA ILE A 85 0.54 7.22 18.31
C ILE A 85 0.09 8.61 18.81
N SER A 86 0.81 9.69 18.46
CA SER A 86 0.43 11.07 18.81
C SER A 86 -0.87 11.55 18.13
N GLY A 87 -1.42 10.75 17.19
CA GLY A 87 -2.64 11.08 16.45
C GLY A 87 -2.42 12.07 15.30
N ILE A 88 -1.17 12.44 15.03
CA ILE A 88 -0.76 13.39 13.99
C ILE A 88 0.39 12.75 13.22
N CYS A 89 0.27 12.68 11.89
CA CYS A 89 1.36 12.19 11.04
C CYS A 89 2.52 13.20 11.05
N ASN A 90 3.67 12.83 11.61
CA ASN A 90 4.88 13.67 11.61
C ASN A 90 5.66 13.63 10.28
N LEU A 91 5.18 12.88 9.27
CA LEU A 91 5.76 12.86 7.94
C LEU A 91 5.19 14.01 7.11
N ASN A 92 6.04 14.94 6.70
CA ASN A 92 5.73 15.97 5.70
C ASN A 92 5.64 15.32 4.30
N CYS A 93 4.60 14.53 4.07
CA CYS A 93 4.33 14.00 2.75
C CYS A 93 3.66 15.08 1.91
N VAL A 94 4.28 15.44 0.78
CA VAL A 94 3.80 16.48 -0.15
C VAL A 94 2.33 16.30 -0.54
N PHE A 95 1.86 15.05 -0.55
CA PHE A 95 0.51 14.67 -0.97
C PHE A 95 -0.48 14.43 0.17
N CYS A 96 -0.06 14.47 1.44
CA CYS A 96 -0.96 14.18 2.57
C CYS A 96 -1.54 15.48 3.14
N PRO A 97 -2.85 15.76 2.97
CA PRO A 97 -3.45 16.96 3.54
C PRO A 97 -3.34 16.98 5.07
N GLN A 98 -3.41 15.82 5.74
CA GLN A 98 -3.24 15.72 7.20
C GLN A 98 -1.82 16.05 7.67
N GLY A 99 -0.78 15.71 6.89
CA GLY A 99 0.61 16.05 7.22
C GLY A 99 0.96 17.51 6.93
N ASN A 100 0.23 18.16 6.02
CA ASN A 100 0.42 19.56 5.64
C ASN A 100 -0.45 20.55 6.47
N MET A 101 -1.35 20.04 7.30
CA MET A 101 -2.14 20.85 8.22
C MET A 101 -1.27 21.29 9.41
N LYS A 102 -1.32 22.58 9.76
CA LYS A 102 -0.74 23.11 11.01
C LYS A 102 -1.60 22.69 12.21
N ILE A 103 -1.55 21.41 12.59
CA ILE A 103 -2.23 20.90 13.80
C ILE A 103 -1.29 21.09 15.00
N LYS A 104 -1.83 21.46 16.17
CA LYS A 104 -1.05 21.53 17.42
C LYS A 104 -0.50 20.14 17.75
N LYS A 105 0.83 20.03 17.83
CA LYS A 105 1.53 18.82 18.26
C LYS A 105 1.14 18.50 19.70
N GLY A 106 0.66 17.29 19.96
CA GLY A 106 0.20 16.85 21.28
C GLY A 106 1.01 15.67 21.80
N ILE A 107 1.36 15.69 23.09
CA ILE A 107 1.87 14.52 23.80
C ILE A 107 0.67 13.67 24.22
N ILE A 108 0.73 12.35 23.97
CA ILE A 108 -0.32 11.44 24.43
C ILE A 108 -0.16 11.15 25.94
N PRO A 109 -1.23 11.23 26.74
CA PRO A 109 -1.17 10.80 28.13
C PRO A 109 -0.87 9.30 28.25
N TYR A 110 0.00 8.93 29.19
CA TYR A 110 0.43 7.53 29.42
C TYR A 110 -0.73 6.53 29.56
N ARG A 111 -1.82 6.95 30.20
CA ARG A 111 -3.04 6.14 30.36
C ARG A 111 -3.68 5.74 29.01
N ILE A 112 -3.64 6.62 28.01
CA ILE A 112 -4.19 6.35 26.69
C ILE A 112 -3.21 5.47 25.90
N TYR A 113 -1.90 5.76 26.00
CA TYR A 113 -0.87 4.92 25.39
C TYR A 113 -0.98 3.45 25.79
N LYS A 114 -1.16 3.15 27.09
CA LYS A 114 -1.36 1.78 27.58
C LYS A 114 -2.54 1.04 26.92
N GLY A 115 -3.61 1.76 26.55
CA GLY A 115 -4.77 1.18 25.88
C GLY A 115 -4.59 0.91 24.38
N VAL A 116 -3.61 1.59 23.75
CA VAL A 116 -3.37 1.52 22.29
C VAL A 116 -2.18 0.63 21.94
N ALA A 117 -1.15 0.58 22.78
CA ALA A 117 0.05 -0.22 22.54
C ALA A 117 -0.24 -1.70 22.22
N PRO A 118 -1.15 -2.41 22.93
CA PRO A 118 -1.46 -3.81 22.62
C PRO A 118 -2.17 -4.02 21.28
N LYS A 119 -2.79 -2.97 20.71
CA LYS A 119 -3.52 -3.02 19.44
C LYS A 119 -2.63 -2.71 18.22
N THR A 120 -1.46 -2.11 18.47
CA THR A 120 -0.55 -1.60 17.44
C THR A 120 0.70 -2.48 17.31
N ILE A 121 1.10 -3.15 18.40
CA ILE A 121 2.13 -4.18 18.37
C ILE A 121 1.48 -5.47 17.87
N LEU A 122 1.76 -5.84 16.62
CA LEU A 122 1.27 -7.09 16.05
C LEU A 122 1.85 -8.28 16.85
N PRO A 123 1.04 -9.24 17.30
CA PRO A 123 1.56 -10.47 17.89
C PRO A 123 2.42 -11.20 16.85
N GLU A 124 3.50 -11.83 17.30
CA GLU A 124 4.41 -12.61 16.46
C GLU A 124 3.63 -13.63 15.61
N VAL A 125 3.67 -13.46 14.29
CA VAL A 125 3.13 -14.47 13.37
C VAL A 125 4.12 -15.62 13.31
N LYS A 126 3.82 -16.71 14.03
CA LYS A 126 4.53 -17.99 13.89
C LYS A 126 4.20 -18.59 12.52
N PHE A 127 5.21 -18.75 11.68
CA PHE A 127 5.09 -19.56 10.47
C PHE A 127 5.05 -21.04 10.88
N LYS A 128 4.02 -21.78 10.46
CA LYS A 128 4.08 -23.24 10.46
C LYS A 128 4.88 -23.66 9.23
N ASN A 129 6.07 -24.20 9.45
CA ASN A 129 6.82 -24.90 8.43
C ASN A 129 6.04 -26.17 8.05
N LYS A 130 5.76 -26.32 6.75
CA LYS A 130 5.44 -27.61 6.14
C LYS A 130 6.67 -28.05 5.36
#